data_AF-A0A0N0GV28-F1
#
_entry.id   AF-A0A0N0GV28-F1
#
_cell.length_a   1.000
_cell.length_b   1.000
_cell.length_c   1.000
_cell.angle_alpha   90.00
_cell.angle_beta   90.00
_cell.angle_gamma   90.00
#
_symmetry.space_group_name_H-M   'P 1'
#
loop_
_entity.id
_entity.type
_entity.pdbx_description
1 polymer ?
#
loop_
_entity_poly.entity_id
_entity_poly.type
_entity_poly.pdbx_seq_one_letter_code
_entity_poly.pdbx_strand_id
1 'polypeptide(L)'
;MAPDGNGREPVAYEPGEGCLTTAVRLPIRIVVLVLVVPVRMVWDVLVAAARAVDRTVLRPVGRGGAWLWRHLVVLPVGWVWRTLVVAPVVWLVRYLVVVPAQWLYAYVLAPVGRGIARLLWGVGVVLLWLGKALFVWPWVALWRYVLAPVGRGVAWLLRGAGAVLAWLVRHLVVVPAQWLYGYVLAPVGRGLAWLARGIATVVGAVVGALARWIVIVPAVALWRHVLQPAGRVLATVVTVVVREVGEAFGHCWRVAGFLSRAVGRFLGAVLRGLFLEPARWVYRTLLTPLGHAVRDGIWRPVRKALGGMGRATREALSAARASVRGTRQEIRRALFGTPRGAVREAAEPPRREPGAPEARTLGSSTTALTKD
;
A
#
# COMPACT_ATOMS: atom_id res chain seq x y z
N MET A 1 -21.56 -65.42 54.64
CA MET A 1 -20.69 -64.23 54.66
C MET A 1 -21.57 -63.02 54.36
N ALA A 2 -21.96 -62.29 55.40
CA ALA A 2 -22.32 -60.88 55.31
C ALA A 2 -21.07 -60.07 55.73
N PRO A 3 -20.98 -58.73 55.64
CA PRO A 3 -21.92 -57.70 55.13
C PRO A 3 -21.18 -56.66 54.22
N ASP A 4 -21.74 -55.62 53.57
CA ASP A 4 -22.00 -54.23 54.01
C ASP A 4 -22.00 -53.35 52.72
N GLY A 5 -22.76 -52.23 52.62
CA GLY A 5 -22.50 -51.29 51.51
C GLY A 5 -23.57 -50.29 51.03
N ASN A 6 -24.62 -50.04 51.79
CA ASN A 6 -25.23 -48.70 51.98
C ASN A 6 -24.80 -47.53 51.04
N GLY A 7 -25.44 -47.44 49.87
CA GLY A 7 -25.65 -46.19 49.13
C GLY A 7 -27.08 -45.70 49.31
N ARG A 8 -27.32 -44.83 50.30
CA ARG A 8 -28.63 -44.21 50.56
C ARG A 8 -28.98 -43.25 49.43
N GLU A 9 -29.98 -43.58 48.63
CA GLU A 9 -30.68 -42.58 47.81
C GLU A 9 -31.69 -41.81 48.67
N PRO A 10 -31.81 -40.49 48.49
CA PRO A 10 -32.68 -39.66 49.32
C PRO A 10 -34.12 -40.09 49.13
N VAL A 11 -34.81 -40.34 50.25
CA VAL A 11 -36.27 -40.48 50.32
C VAL A 11 -36.86 -39.23 49.68
N ALA A 12 -37.35 -39.36 48.45
CA ALA A 12 -38.20 -38.36 47.84
C ALA A 12 -39.47 -38.31 48.68
N TYR A 13 -39.55 -37.27 49.50
CA TYR A 13 -40.78 -36.79 50.11
C TYR A 13 -41.84 -36.70 49.02
N GLU A 14 -42.81 -37.60 48.99
CA GLU A 14 -44.06 -37.33 48.30
C GLU A 14 -44.78 -36.27 49.13
N PRO A 15 -44.89 -35.02 48.67
CA PRO A 15 -45.90 -34.16 49.23
C PRO A 15 -47.21 -34.84 48.82
N GLY A 16 -48.07 -35.12 49.79
CA GLY A 16 -49.46 -35.43 49.50
C GLY A 16 -50.07 -34.24 48.75
N GLU A 17 -49.89 -34.19 47.42
CA GLU A 17 -50.59 -33.30 46.52
C GLU A 17 -51.99 -33.89 46.35
N GLY A 18 -52.79 -33.66 47.39
CA GLY A 18 -54.20 -33.95 47.38
C GLY A 18 -54.85 -33.35 46.14
N CYS A 19 -55.84 -34.07 45.61
CA CYS A 19 -56.69 -33.73 44.47
C CYS A 19 -57.05 -32.23 44.32
N LEU A 20 -57.01 -31.44 45.39
CA LEU A 20 -57.21 -29.98 45.39
C LEU A 20 -56.16 -29.19 44.56
N THR A 21 -54.87 -29.48 44.66
CA THR A 21 -53.84 -28.73 43.89
C THR A 21 -53.92 -29.06 42.40
N THR A 22 -54.21 -30.31 42.07
CA THR A 22 -54.46 -30.76 40.69
C THR A 22 -55.78 -30.18 40.15
N ALA A 23 -56.87 -30.20 40.94
CA ALA A 23 -58.16 -29.64 40.54
C ALA A 23 -58.14 -28.11 40.37
N VAL A 24 -57.30 -27.38 41.13
CA VAL A 24 -57.11 -25.93 40.96
C VAL A 24 -56.11 -25.60 39.85
N ARG A 25 -55.03 -26.40 39.67
CA ARG A 25 -54.05 -26.17 38.59
C ARG A 25 -54.56 -26.58 37.23
N LEU A 26 -55.45 -27.57 37.11
CA LEU A 26 -55.99 -27.99 35.81
C LEU A 26 -56.71 -26.85 35.07
N PRO A 27 -57.67 -26.11 35.66
CA PRO A 27 -58.33 -25.00 34.99
C PRO A 27 -57.37 -23.83 34.74
N ILE A 28 -56.46 -23.54 35.68
CA ILE A 28 -55.43 -22.51 35.49
C ILE A 28 -54.50 -22.88 34.32
N ARG A 29 -54.06 -24.14 34.20
CA ARG A 29 -53.25 -24.60 33.06
C ARG A 29 -54.04 -24.53 31.76
N ILE A 30 -55.32 -24.88 31.76
CA ILE A 30 -56.16 -24.79 30.56
C ILE A 30 -56.32 -23.32 30.14
N VAL A 31 -56.61 -22.41 31.05
CA VAL A 31 -56.73 -20.97 30.74
C VAL A 31 -55.40 -20.39 30.28
N VAL A 32 -54.30 -20.71 30.97
CA VAL A 32 -52.95 -20.28 30.57
C VAL A 32 -52.60 -20.85 29.20
N LEU A 33 -52.92 -22.10 28.90
CA LEU A 33 -52.59 -22.71 27.60
C LEU A 33 -53.47 -22.12 26.49
N VAL A 34 -54.77 -21.95 26.72
CA VAL A 34 -55.71 -21.33 25.77
C VAL A 34 -55.39 -19.86 25.52
N LEU A 35 -54.80 -19.14 26.47
CA LEU A 35 -54.54 -17.70 26.32
C LEU A 35 -53.08 -17.41 25.94
N VAL A 36 -52.11 -18.10 26.54
CA VAL A 36 -50.68 -17.90 26.27
C VAL A 36 -50.25 -18.55 24.96
N VAL A 37 -50.77 -19.72 24.59
CA VAL A 37 -50.37 -20.37 23.32
C VAL A 37 -50.73 -19.53 22.09
N PRO A 38 -51.96 -18.97 21.94
CA PRO A 38 -52.25 -18.11 20.80
C PRO A 38 -51.47 -16.80 20.85
N VAL A 39 -51.28 -16.18 22.02
CA VAL A 39 -50.42 -14.99 22.14
C VAL A 39 -48.98 -15.30 21.70
N ARG A 40 -48.47 -16.48 22.06
CA ARG A 40 -47.12 -16.93 21.70
C ARG A 40 -47.00 -17.28 20.22
N MET A 41 -48.02 -17.87 19.63
CA MET A 41 -48.14 -18.08 18.17
C MET A 41 -48.18 -16.76 17.41
N VAL A 42 -48.96 -15.78 17.89
CA VAL A 42 -48.99 -14.43 17.30
C VAL A 42 -47.62 -13.77 17.39
N TRP A 43 -46.93 -13.92 18.53
CA TRP A 43 -45.56 -13.42 18.71
C TRP A 43 -44.57 -14.11 17.78
N ASP A 44 -44.63 -15.44 17.65
CA ASP A 44 -43.74 -16.19 16.76
C ASP A 44 -43.98 -15.85 15.29
N VAL A 45 -45.24 -15.60 14.90
CA VAL A 45 -45.60 -15.11 13.55
C VAL A 45 -45.10 -13.69 13.32
N LEU A 46 -45.25 -12.78 14.29
CA LEU A 46 -44.71 -11.42 14.20
C LEU A 46 -43.19 -11.41 14.10
N VAL A 47 -42.51 -12.24 14.89
CA VAL A 47 -41.06 -12.35 14.85
C VAL A 47 -40.60 -13.03 13.56
N ALA A 48 -41.33 -14.02 13.04
CA ALA A 48 -41.05 -14.63 11.75
C ALA A 48 -41.24 -13.62 10.61
N ALA A 49 -42.30 -12.81 10.65
CA ALA A 49 -42.54 -11.73 9.70
C ALA A 49 -41.45 -10.65 9.78
N ALA A 50 -41.04 -10.24 10.99
CA ALA A 50 -39.94 -9.30 11.18
C ALA A 50 -38.60 -9.85 10.64
N ARG A 51 -38.31 -11.13 10.87
CA ARG A 51 -37.12 -11.79 10.30
C ARG A 51 -37.21 -11.95 8.78
N ALA A 52 -38.40 -12.17 8.23
CA ALA A 52 -38.61 -12.23 6.79
C ALA A 52 -38.31 -10.86 6.17
N VAL A 53 -38.88 -9.78 6.73
CA VAL A 53 -38.64 -8.40 6.32
C VAL A 53 -37.16 -8.01 6.44
N ASP A 54 -36.49 -8.44 7.51
CA ASP A 54 -35.05 -8.19 7.68
C ASP A 54 -34.23 -8.85 6.56
N ARG A 55 -34.56 -10.09 6.20
CA ARG A 55 -33.83 -10.84 5.18
C ARG A 55 -34.13 -10.37 3.75
N THR A 56 -35.39 -10.05 3.43
CA THR A 56 -35.81 -9.72 2.07
C THR A 56 -35.64 -8.25 1.71
N VAL A 57 -35.72 -7.34 2.68
CA VAL A 57 -35.69 -5.89 2.40
C VAL A 57 -34.49 -5.21 3.06
N LEU A 58 -34.30 -5.38 4.38
CA LEU A 58 -33.27 -4.62 5.09
C LEU A 58 -31.86 -5.07 4.74
N ARG A 59 -31.60 -6.36 4.53
CA ARG A 59 -30.29 -6.86 4.10
C ARG A 59 -29.89 -6.42 2.69
N PRO A 60 -30.72 -6.56 1.64
CA PRO A 60 -30.34 -6.10 0.30
C PRO A 60 -30.25 -4.57 0.23
N VAL A 61 -31.14 -3.82 0.89
CA VAL A 61 -31.05 -2.35 0.95
C VAL A 61 -29.83 -1.91 1.75
N GLY A 62 -29.51 -2.59 2.86
CA GLY A 62 -28.30 -2.33 3.65
C GLY A 62 -27.01 -2.62 2.88
N ARG A 63 -26.98 -3.68 2.06
CA ARG A 63 -25.83 -3.95 1.16
C ARG A 63 -25.74 -2.95 0.03
N GLY A 64 -26.87 -2.60 -0.60
CA GLY A 64 -26.95 -1.57 -1.63
C GLY A 64 -26.46 -0.23 -1.12
N GLY A 65 -26.95 0.21 0.04
CA GLY A 65 -26.52 1.43 0.73
C GLY A 65 -25.05 1.39 1.15
N ALA A 66 -24.55 0.27 1.66
CA ALA A 66 -23.13 0.13 2.01
C ALA A 66 -22.21 0.09 0.78
N TRP A 67 -22.70 -0.40 -0.36
CA TRP A 67 -21.99 -0.38 -1.64
C TRP A 67 -21.96 1.04 -2.22
N LEU A 68 -23.11 1.73 -2.20
CA LEU A 68 -23.25 3.14 -2.61
C LEU A 68 -22.40 4.05 -1.74
N TRP A 69 -22.44 3.89 -0.42
CA TRP A 69 -21.61 4.66 0.50
C TRP A 69 -20.11 4.43 0.27
N ARG A 70 -19.71 3.17 0.07
CA ARG A 70 -18.31 2.84 -0.25
C ARG A 70 -17.85 3.46 -1.55
N HIS A 71 -18.67 3.39 -2.60
CA HIS A 71 -18.28 3.90 -3.92
C HIS A 71 -18.41 5.42 -4.05
N LEU A 72 -19.46 6.01 -3.47
CA LEU A 72 -19.77 7.42 -3.63
C LEU A 72 -19.04 8.31 -2.62
N VAL A 73 -18.64 7.77 -1.46
CA VAL A 73 -18.00 8.56 -0.41
C VAL A 73 -16.62 8.03 -0.07
N VAL A 74 -16.49 6.74 0.25
CA VAL A 74 -15.20 6.20 0.75
C VAL A 74 -14.13 6.18 -0.33
N LEU A 75 -14.47 5.77 -1.57
CA LEU A 75 -13.53 5.80 -2.68
C LEU A 75 -13.06 7.22 -3.06
N PRO A 76 -13.95 8.21 -3.29
CA PRO A 76 -13.49 9.56 -3.63
C PRO A 76 -12.79 10.23 -2.46
N VAL A 77 -13.27 10.08 -1.22
CA VAL A 77 -12.57 10.65 -0.06
C VAL A 77 -11.20 9.99 0.13
N GLY A 78 -11.09 8.67 -0.05
CA GLY A 78 -9.82 7.96 0.01
C GLY A 78 -8.85 8.34 -1.11
N TRP A 79 -9.38 8.58 -2.32
CA TRP A 79 -8.60 9.10 -3.44
C TRP A 79 -8.11 10.52 -3.14
N VAL A 80 -9.01 11.42 -2.76
CA VAL A 80 -8.72 12.81 -2.38
C VAL A 80 -7.71 12.87 -1.23
N TRP A 81 -7.85 12.05 -0.19
CA TRP A 81 -6.88 11.98 0.90
C TRP A 81 -5.50 11.51 0.42
N ARG A 82 -5.46 10.48 -0.44
CA ARG A 82 -4.21 10.00 -1.02
C ARG A 82 -3.54 11.06 -1.91
N THR A 83 -4.29 11.77 -2.73
CA THR A 83 -3.72 12.80 -3.62
C THR A 83 -3.40 14.10 -2.89
N LEU A 84 -4.28 14.60 -2.02
CA LEU A 84 -4.09 15.89 -1.35
C LEU A 84 -3.26 15.84 -0.08
N VAL A 85 -3.15 14.70 0.59
CA VAL A 85 -2.40 14.61 1.85
C VAL A 85 -1.21 13.68 1.69
N VAL A 86 -1.43 12.43 1.27
CA VAL A 86 -0.33 11.46 1.20
C VAL A 86 0.70 11.84 0.14
N ALA A 87 0.27 12.23 -1.06
CA ALA A 87 1.18 12.62 -2.13
C ALA A 87 2.08 13.82 -1.76
N PRO A 88 1.55 14.95 -1.25
CA PRO A 88 2.40 16.07 -0.86
C PRO A 88 3.23 15.77 0.39
N VAL A 89 2.73 14.99 1.35
CA VAL A 89 3.55 14.58 2.51
C VAL A 89 4.71 13.69 2.06
N VAL A 90 4.47 12.73 1.17
CA VAL A 90 5.54 11.87 0.62
C VAL A 90 6.53 12.69 -0.20
N TRP A 91 6.04 13.63 -1.02
CA TRP A 91 6.89 14.53 -1.78
C TRP A 91 7.75 15.42 -0.86
N LEU A 92 7.13 15.98 0.19
CA LEU A 92 7.80 16.81 1.19
C LEU A 92 8.86 16.00 1.94
N VAL A 93 8.53 14.81 2.45
CA VAL A 93 9.52 13.95 3.13
C VAL A 93 10.65 13.58 2.19
N ARG A 94 10.35 13.25 0.94
CA ARG A 94 11.37 12.87 -0.04
C ARG A 94 12.31 14.04 -0.36
N TYR A 95 11.79 15.24 -0.62
CA TYR A 95 12.64 16.39 -0.94
C TYR A 95 13.28 17.04 0.28
N LEU A 96 12.61 17.09 1.42
CA LEU A 96 13.06 17.78 2.63
C LEU A 96 13.96 16.92 3.51
N VAL A 97 13.80 15.60 3.48
CA VAL A 97 14.56 14.68 4.34
C VAL A 97 15.43 13.77 3.50
N VAL A 98 14.87 13.06 2.52
CA VAL A 98 15.62 12.02 1.79
C VAL A 98 16.68 12.62 0.87
N VAL A 99 16.36 13.67 0.12
CA VAL A 99 17.32 14.34 -0.77
C VAL A 99 18.50 14.94 0.02
N PRO A 100 18.32 15.73 1.09
CA PRO A 100 19.45 16.23 1.87
C PRO A 100 20.18 15.12 2.62
N ALA A 101 19.50 14.08 3.11
CA ALA A 101 20.17 12.92 3.70
C ALA A 101 21.03 12.16 2.69
N GLN A 102 20.55 12.00 1.45
CA GLN A 102 21.31 11.40 0.36
C GLN A 102 22.51 12.27 -0.03
N TRP A 103 22.33 13.59 -0.05
CA TRP A 103 23.39 14.54 -0.32
C TRP A 103 24.46 14.47 0.77
N LEU A 104 24.05 14.47 2.05
CA LEU A 104 24.93 14.29 3.20
C LEU A 104 25.68 12.95 3.14
N TYR A 105 24.98 11.87 2.78
CA TYR A 105 25.61 10.56 2.59
C TYR A 105 26.66 10.58 1.47
N ALA A 106 26.31 11.14 0.30
CA ALA A 106 27.18 11.16 -0.87
C ALA A 106 28.38 12.11 -0.73
N TYR A 107 28.17 13.30 -0.15
CA TYR A 107 29.20 14.33 -0.05
C TYR A 107 29.97 14.33 1.27
N VAL A 108 29.43 13.74 2.35
CA VAL A 108 30.13 13.71 3.65
C VAL A 108 30.51 12.28 3.99
N LEU A 109 29.54 11.36 4.00
CA LEU A 109 29.79 10.01 4.52
C LEU A 109 30.64 9.15 3.58
N ALA A 110 30.41 9.22 2.26
CA ALA A 110 31.17 8.47 1.27
C ALA A 110 32.64 8.92 1.13
N PRO A 111 32.99 10.23 1.15
CA PRO A 111 34.39 10.63 1.19
C PRO A 111 35.05 10.37 2.54
N VAL A 112 34.34 10.53 3.67
CA VAL A 112 34.88 10.20 4.99
C VAL A 112 35.18 8.70 5.11
N GLY A 113 34.26 7.84 4.68
CA GLY A 113 34.47 6.39 4.65
C GLY A 113 35.65 5.98 3.77
N ARG A 114 35.80 6.61 2.59
CA ARG A 114 36.97 6.38 1.72
C ARG A 114 38.27 6.93 2.32
N GLY A 115 38.22 8.03 3.06
CA GLY A 115 39.36 8.60 3.78
C GLY A 115 39.85 7.68 4.89
N ILE A 116 38.93 7.20 5.73
CA ILE A 116 39.23 6.26 6.82
C ILE A 116 39.77 4.94 6.26
N ALA A 117 39.17 4.41 5.18
CA ALA A 117 39.64 3.19 4.55
C ALA A 117 41.08 3.32 4.01
N ARG A 118 41.43 4.47 3.40
CA ARG A 118 42.80 4.74 2.95
C ARG A 118 43.77 4.88 4.12
N LEU A 119 43.37 5.50 5.22
CA LEU A 119 44.20 5.61 6.42
C LEU A 119 44.46 4.24 7.04
N LEU A 120 43.43 3.41 7.20
CA LEU A 120 43.58 2.05 7.72
C LEU A 120 44.45 1.18 6.81
N TRP A 121 44.27 1.30 5.50
CA TRP A 121 45.10 0.59 4.53
C TRP A 121 46.56 1.06 4.59
N GLY A 122 46.79 2.37 4.67
CA GLY A 122 48.12 2.96 4.83
C GLY A 122 48.81 2.49 6.11
N VAL A 123 48.10 2.49 7.24
CA VAL A 123 48.61 1.96 8.52
C VAL A 123 48.97 0.48 8.39
N GLY A 124 48.12 -0.33 7.75
CA GLY A 124 48.41 -1.75 7.51
C GLY A 124 49.67 -1.96 6.68
N VAL A 125 49.86 -1.20 5.60
CA VAL A 125 51.06 -1.25 4.75
C VAL A 125 52.30 -0.84 5.53
N VAL A 126 52.23 0.25 6.31
CA VAL A 126 53.34 0.73 7.14
C VAL A 126 53.72 -0.30 8.19
N LEU A 127 52.75 -0.91 8.86
CA LEU A 127 53.01 -1.92 9.89
C LEU A 127 53.65 -3.19 9.29
N LEU A 128 53.24 -3.57 8.09
CA LEU A 128 53.79 -4.71 7.36
C LEU A 128 55.21 -4.42 6.85
N TRP A 129 55.46 -3.20 6.40
CA TRP A 129 56.79 -2.70 6.06
C TRP A 129 57.70 -2.68 7.28
N LEU A 130 57.21 -2.17 8.42
CA LEU A 130 57.94 -2.10 9.67
C LEU A 130 58.29 -3.50 10.19
N GLY A 131 57.34 -4.46 10.12
CA GLY A 131 57.60 -5.86 10.44
C GLY A 131 58.68 -6.47 9.52
N LYS A 132 58.62 -6.20 8.22
CA LYS A 132 59.62 -6.67 7.25
C LYS A 132 60.99 -6.00 7.47
N ALA A 133 61.01 -4.72 7.82
CA ALA A 133 62.23 -3.97 8.09
C ALA A 133 62.87 -4.33 9.44
N LEU A 134 62.09 -4.66 10.47
CA LEU A 134 62.61 -5.07 11.78
C LEU A 134 63.02 -6.54 11.82
N PHE A 135 62.33 -7.41 11.09
CA PHE A 135 62.59 -8.85 11.19
C PHE A 135 63.45 -9.37 10.03
N VAL A 136 63.09 -9.02 8.80
CA VAL A 136 63.73 -9.60 7.61
C VAL A 136 65.06 -8.91 7.32
N TRP A 137 65.14 -7.59 7.42
CA TRP A 137 66.37 -6.87 7.07
C TRP A 137 67.54 -7.16 8.02
N PRO A 138 67.38 -7.22 9.36
CA PRO A 138 68.48 -7.58 10.26
C PRO A 138 68.92 -9.02 10.06
N TRP A 139 67.98 -9.94 9.81
CA TRP A 139 68.31 -11.32 9.51
C TRP A 139 69.04 -11.47 8.17
N VAL A 140 68.60 -10.76 7.13
CA VAL A 140 69.27 -10.74 5.81
C VAL A 140 70.63 -10.06 5.90
N ALA A 141 70.76 -8.99 6.68
CA ALA A 141 72.04 -8.33 6.94
C ALA A 141 72.98 -9.25 7.71
N LEU A 142 72.52 -9.93 8.76
CA LEU A 142 73.28 -10.94 9.50
C LEU A 142 73.73 -12.07 8.57
N TRP A 143 72.84 -12.55 7.71
CA TRP A 143 73.18 -13.59 6.75
C TRP A 143 74.22 -13.10 5.72
N ARG A 144 74.07 -11.88 5.21
CA ARG A 144 74.93 -11.33 4.15
C ARG A 144 76.29 -10.82 4.64
N TYR A 145 76.35 -10.30 5.86
CA TYR A 145 77.55 -9.71 6.46
C TYR A 145 78.27 -10.61 7.46
N VAL A 146 77.63 -11.65 8.00
CA VAL A 146 78.27 -12.57 8.96
C VAL A 146 78.34 -13.98 8.40
N LEU A 147 77.21 -14.60 8.06
CA LEU A 147 77.22 -16.00 7.59
C LEU A 147 77.87 -16.17 6.21
N ALA A 148 77.55 -15.30 5.25
CA ALA A 148 78.09 -15.39 3.90
C ALA A 148 79.62 -15.17 3.82
N PRO A 149 80.24 -14.22 4.55
CA PRO A 149 81.70 -14.12 4.57
C PRO A 149 82.35 -15.25 5.37
N VAL A 150 81.75 -15.71 6.48
CA VAL A 150 82.28 -16.87 7.23
C VAL A 150 82.25 -18.14 6.37
N GLY A 151 81.12 -18.40 5.69
CA GLY A 151 80.99 -19.50 4.74
C GLY A 151 81.94 -19.37 3.55
N ARG A 152 82.16 -18.15 3.04
CA ARG A 152 83.15 -17.91 1.97
C ARG A 152 84.58 -18.10 2.46
N GLY A 153 84.91 -17.75 3.69
CA GLY A 153 86.22 -17.96 4.31
C GLY A 153 86.53 -19.44 4.53
N VAL A 154 85.57 -20.18 5.09
CA VAL A 154 85.66 -21.64 5.25
C VAL A 154 85.76 -22.34 3.89
N ALA A 155 84.94 -21.93 2.92
CA ALA A 155 85.02 -22.47 1.57
C ALA A 155 86.32 -22.09 0.85
N TRP A 156 86.94 -20.95 1.17
CA TRP A 156 88.24 -20.57 0.59
C TRP A 156 89.37 -21.43 1.15
N LEU A 157 89.37 -21.69 2.46
CA LEU A 157 90.28 -22.63 3.12
C LEU A 157 90.15 -24.06 2.55
N LEU A 158 88.91 -24.55 2.41
CA LEU A 158 88.63 -25.86 1.82
C LEU A 158 88.96 -25.91 0.32
N ARG A 159 88.77 -24.81 -0.42
CA ARG A 159 89.14 -24.71 -1.84
C ARG A 159 90.65 -24.59 -2.06
N GLY A 160 91.42 -24.04 -1.13
CA GLY A 160 92.88 -24.02 -1.21
C GLY A 160 93.47 -25.44 -1.19
N ALA A 161 93.02 -26.25 -0.23
CA ALA A 161 93.39 -27.67 -0.14
C ALA A 161 92.83 -28.49 -1.31
N GLY A 162 91.57 -28.22 -1.69
CA GLY A 162 90.92 -28.87 -2.82
C GLY A 162 91.49 -28.48 -4.18
N ALA A 163 92.07 -27.30 -4.37
CA ALA A 163 92.58 -26.84 -5.67
C ALA A 163 93.87 -27.54 -6.08
N VAL A 164 94.76 -27.86 -5.12
CA VAL A 164 95.99 -28.63 -5.39
C VAL A 164 95.63 -30.07 -5.77
N LEU A 165 94.73 -30.69 -5.02
CA LEU A 165 94.23 -32.04 -5.32
C LEU A 165 93.39 -32.08 -6.60
N ALA A 166 92.54 -31.07 -6.82
CA ALA A 166 91.68 -30.97 -7.99
C ALA A 166 92.44 -30.54 -9.25
N TRP A 167 93.60 -29.89 -9.17
CA TRP A 167 94.45 -29.60 -10.34
C TRP A 167 95.09 -30.89 -10.87
N LEU A 168 95.59 -31.73 -9.96
CA LEU A 168 96.16 -33.04 -10.27
C LEU A 168 95.10 -34.00 -10.84
N VAL A 169 93.91 -34.02 -10.23
CA VAL A 169 92.76 -34.78 -10.73
C VAL A 169 92.19 -34.15 -12.01
N ARG A 170 92.26 -32.81 -12.20
CA ARG A 170 91.68 -32.16 -13.38
C ARG A 170 92.37 -32.55 -14.66
N HIS A 171 93.69 -32.50 -14.64
CA HIS A 171 94.49 -32.73 -15.83
C HIS A 171 94.49 -34.21 -16.24
N LEU A 172 94.42 -35.13 -15.25
CA LEU A 172 94.54 -36.56 -15.49
C LEU A 172 93.18 -37.28 -15.65
N VAL A 173 92.14 -36.82 -14.96
CA VAL A 173 90.83 -37.50 -14.89
C VAL A 173 89.68 -36.61 -15.38
N VAL A 174 89.70 -35.31 -15.08
CA VAL A 174 88.52 -34.46 -15.33
C VAL A 174 88.39 -34.01 -16.78
N VAL A 175 89.47 -33.81 -17.53
CA VAL A 175 89.35 -33.50 -18.98
C VAL A 175 88.66 -34.65 -19.74
N PRO A 176 89.04 -35.94 -19.56
CA PRO A 176 88.28 -37.04 -20.17
C PRO A 176 86.90 -37.25 -19.51
N ALA A 177 86.78 -37.07 -18.18
CA ALA A 177 85.50 -37.24 -17.49
C ALA A 177 84.50 -36.09 -17.71
N GLN A 178 84.93 -34.87 -18.06
CA GLN A 178 84.07 -33.75 -18.45
C GLN A 178 83.41 -33.98 -19.80
N TRP A 179 84.12 -34.66 -20.70
CA TRP A 179 83.55 -35.11 -21.96
C TRP A 179 82.43 -36.12 -21.72
N LEU A 180 82.66 -37.08 -20.82
CA LEU A 180 81.65 -38.07 -20.39
C LEU A 180 80.49 -37.41 -19.60
N TYR A 181 80.79 -36.43 -18.74
CA TYR A 181 79.79 -35.71 -17.94
C TYR A 181 78.90 -34.81 -18.80
N GLY A 182 79.49 -34.12 -19.79
CA GLY A 182 78.77 -33.24 -20.72
C GLY A 182 77.84 -34.00 -21.67
N TYR A 183 78.28 -35.15 -22.17
CA TYR A 183 77.49 -35.96 -23.11
C TYR A 183 76.49 -36.90 -22.43
N VAL A 184 76.77 -37.41 -21.22
CA VAL A 184 75.93 -38.45 -20.58
C VAL A 184 75.27 -37.96 -19.28
N LEU A 185 75.99 -37.31 -18.36
CA LEU A 185 75.40 -36.91 -17.07
C LEU A 185 74.57 -35.62 -17.13
N ALA A 186 74.94 -34.66 -17.97
CA ALA A 186 74.19 -33.42 -18.14
C ALA A 186 72.77 -33.61 -18.73
N PRO A 187 72.53 -34.50 -19.73
CA PRO A 187 71.17 -34.81 -20.17
C PRO A 187 70.41 -35.62 -19.12
N VAL A 188 71.05 -36.56 -18.42
CA VAL A 188 70.42 -37.36 -17.35
C VAL A 188 70.02 -36.48 -16.16
N GLY A 189 70.88 -35.56 -15.72
CA GLY A 189 70.58 -34.61 -14.65
C GLY A 189 69.45 -33.64 -15.01
N ARG A 190 69.37 -33.20 -16.28
CA ARG A 190 68.23 -32.41 -16.77
C ARG A 190 66.94 -33.23 -16.85
N GLY A 191 67.02 -34.51 -17.24
CA GLY A 191 65.89 -35.44 -17.24
C GLY A 191 65.36 -35.70 -15.82
N LEU A 192 66.25 -35.92 -14.85
CA LEU A 192 65.89 -36.15 -13.46
C LEU A 192 65.32 -34.88 -12.80
N ALA A 193 65.90 -33.71 -13.11
CA ALA A 193 65.36 -32.42 -12.65
C ALA A 193 64.02 -32.07 -13.30
N TRP A 194 63.77 -32.52 -14.53
CA TRP A 194 62.47 -32.38 -15.18
C TRP A 194 61.43 -33.30 -14.52
N LEU A 195 61.78 -34.56 -14.26
CA LEU A 195 60.93 -35.51 -13.51
C LEU A 195 60.63 -35.03 -12.09
N ALA A 196 61.63 -34.56 -11.35
CA ALA A 196 61.44 -34.05 -9.99
C ALA A 196 60.54 -32.81 -9.97
N ARG A 197 60.68 -31.90 -10.94
CA ARG A 197 59.77 -30.75 -11.09
C ARG A 197 58.35 -31.19 -11.48
N GLY A 198 58.22 -32.17 -12.38
CA GLY A 198 56.94 -32.79 -12.71
C GLY A 198 56.25 -33.35 -11.47
N ILE A 199 56.95 -34.18 -10.69
CA ILE A 199 56.43 -34.76 -9.44
C ILE A 199 56.06 -33.66 -8.45
N ALA A 200 56.90 -32.64 -8.25
CA ALA A 200 56.60 -31.54 -7.34
C ALA A 200 55.33 -30.76 -7.75
N THR A 201 55.11 -30.55 -9.06
CA THR A 201 53.88 -29.89 -9.53
C THR A 201 52.64 -30.75 -9.34
N VAL A 202 52.74 -32.06 -9.57
CA VAL A 202 51.63 -33.00 -9.34
C VAL A 202 51.30 -33.10 -7.85
N VAL A 203 52.32 -33.25 -7.00
CA VAL A 203 52.16 -33.27 -5.54
C VAL A 203 51.58 -31.94 -5.05
N GLY A 204 52.08 -30.81 -5.53
CA GLY A 204 51.56 -29.48 -5.18
C GLY A 204 50.10 -29.30 -5.61
N ALA A 205 49.71 -29.79 -6.78
CA ALA A 205 48.32 -29.75 -7.25
C ALA A 205 47.41 -30.66 -6.44
N VAL A 206 47.85 -31.87 -6.10
CA VAL A 206 47.10 -32.82 -5.27
C VAL A 206 46.93 -32.29 -3.86
N VAL A 207 48.00 -31.78 -3.24
CA VAL A 207 47.95 -31.16 -1.90
C VAL A 207 47.07 -29.91 -1.91
N GLY A 208 47.19 -29.06 -2.94
CA GLY A 208 46.36 -27.87 -3.09
C GLY A 208 44.88 -28.21 -3.29
N ALA A 209 44.58 -29.25 -4.07
CA ALA A 209 43.21 -29.73 -4.27
C ALA A 209 42.65 -30.35 -2.98
N LEU A 210 43.43 -31.18 -2.26
CA LEU A 210 43.02 -31.75 -0.97
C LEU A 210 42.80 -30.68 0.09
N ALA A 211 43.70 -29.71 0.22
CA ALA A 211 43.54 -28.60 1.15
C ALA A 211 42.30 -27.77 0.79
N ARG A 212 42.10 -27.49 -0.50
CA ARG A 212 40.90 -26.79 -0.98
C ARG A 212 39.64 -27.58 -0.66
N TRP A 213 39.64 -28.89 -0.85
CA TRP A 213 38.49 -29.75 -0.55
C TRP A 213 38.23 -29.84 0.95
N ILE A 214 39.28 -30.04 1.77
CA ILE A 214 39.23 -30.06 3.25
C ILE A 214 38.77 -28.73 3.83
N VAL A 215 39.02 -27.58 3.19
CA VAL A 215 38.57 -26.28 3.72
C VAL A 215 37.20 -25.90 3.17
N ILE A 216 37.00 -26.03 1.86
CA ILE A 216 35.78 -25.55 1.20
C ILE A 216 34.60 -26.47 1.50
N VAL A 217 34.80 -27.79 1.50
CA VAL A 217 33.68 -28.73 1.72
C VAL A 217 33.08 -28.57 3.12
N PRO A 218 33.84 -28.56 4.22
CA PRO A 218 33.24 -28.32 5.54
C PRO A 218 32.76 -26.89 5.72
N ALA A 219 33.38 -25.88 5.11
CA ALA A 219 32.84 -24.52 5.14
C ALA A 219 31.46 -24.42 4.44
N VAL A 220 31.30 -25.07 3.28
CA VAL A 220 30.03 -25.13 2.54
C VAL A 220 29.02 -26.03 3.25
N ALA A 221 29.46 -27.15 3.83
CA ALA A 221 28.61 -28.02 4.61
C ALA A 221 28.09 -27.30 5.86
N LEU A 222 28.95 -26.55 6.57
CA LEU A 222 28.59 -25.72 7.72
C LEU A 222 27.58 -24.63 7.32
N TRP A 223 27.81 -23.96 6.20
CA TRP A 223 26.86 -22.99 5.65
C TRP A 223 25.49 -23.61 5.35
N ARG A 224 25.47 -24.77 4.68
CA ARG A 224 24.22 -25.44 4.28
C ARG A 224 23.49 -26.15 5.43
N HIS A 225 24.22 -26.68 6.41
CA HIS A 225 23.62 -27.44 7.52
C HIS A 225 23.39 -26.61 8.78
N VAL A 226 24.03 -25.46 8.94
CA VAL A 226 23.86 -24.60 10.13
C VAL A 226 23.15 -23.30 9.76
N LEU A 227 23.64 -22.56 8.76
CA LEU A 227 23.08 -21.24 8.45
C LEU A 227 21.71 -21.30 7.75
N GLN A 228 21.51 -22.26 6.84
CA GLN A 228 20.20 -22.44 6.19
C GLN A 228 19.08 -22.84 7.17
N PRO A 229 19.24 -23.84 8.06
CA PRO A 229 18.21 -24.15 9.05
C PRO A 229 18.08 -23.05 10.11
N ALA A 230 19.17 -22.42 10.55
CA ALA A 230 19.07 -21.27 11.46
C ALA A 230 18.25 -20.13 10.83
N GLY A 231 18.46 -19.83 9.55
CA GLY A 231 17.67 -18.85 8.81
C GLY A 231 16.20 -19.22 8.66
N ARG A 232 15.88 -20.51 8.44
CA ARG A 232 14.49 -21.00 8.39
C ARG A 232 13.81 -20.90 9.75
N VAL A 233 14.49 -21.28 10.83
CA VAL A 233 13.98 -21.17 12.20
C VAL A 233 13.74 -19.70 12.56
N LEU A 234 14.68 -18.81 12.25
CA LEU A 234 14.51 -17.36 12.44
C LEU A 234 13.33 -16.80 11.64
N ALA A 235 13.16 -17.23 10.39
CA ALA A 235 12.02 -16.81 9.58
C ALA A 235 10.68 -17.29 10.16
N THR A 236 10.59 -18.53 10.66
CA THR A 236 9.39 -19.00 11.37
C THR A 236 9.15 -18.24 12.67
N VAL A 237 10.19 -17.96 13.45
CA VAL A 237 10.05 -17.17 14.70
C VAL A 237 9.59 -15.75 14.38
N VAL A 238 10.21 -15.08 13.40
CA VAL A 238 9.83 -13.72 13.00
C VAL A 238 8.40 -13.69 12.45
N THR A 239 8.01 -14.66 11.63
CA THR A 239 6.63 -14.71 11.10
C THR A 239 5.59 -14.97 12.18
N VAL A 240 5.90 -15.83 13.16
CA VAL A 240 5.03 -16.05 14.34
C VAL A 240 4.94 -14.76 15.15
N VAL A 241 6.06 -14.11 15.48
CA VAL A 241 6.06 -12.85 16.23
C VAL A 241 5.25 -11.76 15.50
N VAL A 242 5.42 -11.62 14.19
CA VAL A 242 4.65 -10.66 13.39
C VAL A 242 3.17 -11.02 13.36
N ARG A 243 2.81 -12.31 13.31
CA ARG A 243 1.41 -12.75 13.34
C ARG A 243 0.75 -12.47 14.69
N GLU A 244 1.42 -12.82 15.78
CA GLU A 244 0.93 -12.60 17.15
C GLU A 244 0.80 -11.09 17.45
N VAL A 245 1.78 -10.28 17.04
CA VAL A 245 1.71 -8.81 17.16
C VAL A 245 0.57 -8.25 16.29
N GLY A 246 0.37 -8.80 15.09
CA GLY A 246 -0.72 -8.41 14.20
C GLY A 246 -2.11 -8.73 14.77
N GLU A 247 -2.28 -9.88 15.43
CA GLU A 247 -3.54 -10.25 16.08
C GLU A 247 -3.83 -9.42 17.32
N ALA A 248 -2.79 -9.13 18.12
CA ALA A 248 -2.89 -8.23 19.28
C ALA A 248 -3.30 -6.81 18.86
N PHE A 249 -2.66 -6.26 17.81
CA PHE A 249 -3.05 -4.97 17.22
C PHE A 249 -4.47 -5.00 16.65
N GLY A 250 -4.87 -6.10 16.01
CA GLY A 250 -6.21 -6.29 15.48
C GLY A 250 -7.29 -6.24 16.56
N HIS A 251 -7.03 -6.82 17.73
CA HIS A 251 -7.94 -6.72 18.89
C HIS A 251 -8.02 -5.30 19.45
N CYS A 252 -6.87 -4.63 19.63
CA CYS A 252 -6.84 -3.23 20.08
C CYS A 252 -7.56 -2.29 19.10
N TRP A 253 -7.42 -2.51 17.80
CA TRP A 253 -8.08 -1.70 16.78
C TRP A 253 -9.60 -1.90 16.75
N ARG A 254 -10.06 -3.12 17.04
CA ARG A 254 -11.49 -3.44 17.15
C ARG A 254 -12.12 -2.71 18.35
N VAL A 255 -11.39 -2.63 19.47
CA VAL A 255 -11.79 -1.85 20.66
C VAL A 255 -11.80 -0.35 20.36
N ALA A 256 -10.79 0.17 19.66
CA ALA A 256 -10.76 1.57 19.22
C ALA A 256 -11.95 1.91 18.30
N GLY A 257 -12.39 0.97 17.45
CA GLY A 257 -13.57 1.13 16.60
C GLY A 257 -14.90 1.20 17.37
N PHE A 258 -15.01 0.55 18.52
CA PHE A 258 -16.17 0.71 19.42
C PHE A 258 -16.15 2.06 20.12
N LEU A 259 -14.98 2.50 20.60
CA LEU A 259 -14.81 3.79 21.25
C LEU A 259 -15.10 4.95 20.27
N SER A 260 -14.61 4.86 19.04
CA SER A 260 -14.90 5.84 17.98
C SER A 260 -16.41 5.93 17.65
N ARG A 261 -17.13 4.79 17.65
CA ARG A 261 -18.60 4.79 17.44
C ARG A 261 -19.38 5.34 18.63
N ALA A 262 -18.87 5.18 19.85
CA ALA A 262 -19.46 5.77 21.04
C ALA A 262 -19.26 7.29 21.04
N VAL A 263 -18.02 7.74 20.78
CA VAL A 263 -17.67 9.17 20.69
C VAL A 263 -18.39 9.83 19.52
N GLY A 264 -18.47 9.19 18.35
CA GLY A 264 -19.21 9.73 17.21
C GLY A 264 -20.71 9.84 17.44
N ARG A 265 -21.32 8.90 18.19
CA ARG A 265 -22.73 9.00 18.59
C ARG A 265 -22.96 10.12 19.60
N PHE A 266 -22.07 10.26 20.57
CA PHE A 266 -22.12 11.33 21.56
C PHE A 266 -21.96 12.70 20.88
N LEU A 267 -20.92 12.87 20.07
CA LEU A 267 -20.64 14.12 19.36
C LEU A 267 -21.78 14.47 18.38
N GLY A 268 -22.32 13.48 17.65
CA GLY A 268 -23.46 13.67 16.75
C GLY A 268 -24.80 13.94 17.46
N ALA A 269 -24.93 13.55 18.73
CA ALA A 269 -26.07 13.91 19.57
C ALA A 269 -25.91 15.33 20.12
N VAL A 270 -24.72 15.68 20.61
CA VAL A 270 -24.37 17.03 21.10
C VAL A 270 -24.50 18.04 19.97
N LEU A 271 -23.99 17.76 18.77
CA LEU A 271 -24.12 18.66 17.62
C LEU A 271 -25.59 18.88 17.23
N ARG A 272 -26.42 17.83 17.30
CA ARG A 272 -27.84 17.94 16.97
C ARG A 272 -28.60 18.77 17.98
N GLY A 273 -28.39 18.53 19.27
CA GLY A 273 -29.03 19.32 20.32
C GLY A 273 -28.53 20.77 20.37
N LEU A 274 -27.22 20.99 20.18
CA LEU A 274 -26.63 22.31 20.32
C LEU A 274 -26.81 23.21 19.09
N PHE A 275 -26.83 22.64 17.87
CA PHE A 275 -26.88 23.43 16.64
C PHE A 275 -28.14 23.18 15.82
N LEU A 276 -28.54 21.93 15.58
CA LEU A 276 -29.63 21.65 14.63
C LEU A 276 -31.02 21.92 15.21
N GLU A 277 -31.25 21.64 16.48
CA GLU A 277 -32.52 21.93 17.15
C GLU A 277 -32.78 23.44 17.29
N PRO A 278 -31.84 24.26 17.79
CA PRO A 278 -32.05 25.71 17.83
C PRO A 278 -32.13 26.31 16.42
N ALA A 279 -31.32 25.85 15.45
CA ALA A 279 -31.43 26.33 14.07
C ALA A 279 -32.77 25.97 13.41
N ARG A 280 -33.31 24.77 13.67
CA ARG A 280 -34.64 24.37 13.19
C ARG A 280 -35.76 25.20 13.84
N TRP A 281 -35.63 25.52 15.11
CA TRP A 281 -36.57 26.40 15.79
C TRP A 281 -36.51 27.81 15.21
N VAL A 282 -35.32 28.39 15.06
CA VAL A 282 -35.11 29.72 14.43
C VAL A 282 -35.65 29.74 12.98
N TYR A 283 -35.41 28.69 12.20
CA TYR A 283 -35.93 28.60 10.84
C TYR A 283 -37.46 28.56 10.78
N ARG A 284 -38.10 27.77 11.65
CA ARG A 284 -39.56 27.67 11.70
C ARG A 284 -40.20 28.95 12.27
N THR A 285 -39.60 29.52 13.31
CA THR A 285 -40.18 30.64 14.06
C THR A 285 -39.90 31.99 13.40
N LEU A 286 -38.75 32.18 12.75
CA LEU A 286 -38.38 33.47 12.14
C LEU A 286 -38.48 33.45 10.61
N LEU A 287 -37.88 32.45 9.94
CA LEU A 287 -37.77 32.45 8.48
C LEU A 287 -39.07 32.07 7.77
N THR A 288 -39.93 31.27 8.39
CA THR A 288 -41.21 30.87 7.80
C THR A 288 -42.22 32.03 7.73
N PRO A 289 -42.46 32.82 8.81
CA PRO A 289 -43.33 34.00 8.74
C PRO A 289 -42.71 35.15 7.92
N LEU A 290 -41.38 35.37 8.00
CA LEU A 290 -40.70 36.37 7.16
C LEU A 290 -40.77 36.00 5.67
N GLY A 291 -40.67 34.71 5.34
CA GLY A 291 -40.83 34.24 3.96
C GLY A 291 -42.22 34.51 3.40
N HIS A 292 -43.27 34.39 4.21
CA HIS A 292 -44.64 34.72 3.79
C HIS A 292 -44.85 36.23 3.69
N ALA A 293 -44.36 37.01 4.66
CA ALA A 293 -44.46 38.48 4.63
C ALA A 293 -43.72 39.11 3.43
N VAL A 294 -42.52 38.61 3.10
CA VAL A 294 -41.75 39.09 1.94
C VAL A 294 -42.39 38.67 0.61
N ARG A 295 -42.97 37.46 0.56
CA ARG A 295 -43.64 36.94 -0.64
C ARG A 295 -44.94 37.69 -0.95
N ASP A 296 -45.73 38.02 0.07
CA ASP A 296 -47.02 38.68 -0.12
C ASP A 296 -46.91 40.20 -0.17
N GLY A 297 -46.01 40.81 0.61
CA GLY A 297 -45.84 42.25 0.69
C GLY A 297 -45.01 42.86 -0.45
N ILE A 298 -43.96 42.19 -0.90
CA ILE A 298 -42.95 42.80 -1.79
C ILE A 298 -43.03 42.24 -3.22
N TRP A 299 -43.22 40.93 -3.36
CA TRP A 299 -43.14 40.28 -4.67
C TRP A 299 -44.39 40.46 -5.55
N ARG A 300 -45.59 40.60 -4.96
CA ARG A 300 -46.82 40.90 -5.71
C ARG A 300 -46.83 42.30 -6.38
N PRO A 301 -46.44 43.39 -5.70
CA PRO A 301 -46.36 44.72 -6.33
C PRO A 301 -45.28 44.81 -7.41
N VAL A 302 -44.10 44.25 -7.17
CA VAL A 302 -42.97 44.27 -8.12
C VAL A 302 -43.32 43.54 -9.42
N ARG A 303 -44.04 42.41 -9.33
CA ARG A 303 -44.53 41.69 -10.52
C ARG A 303 -45.55 42.49 -11.34
N LYS A 304 -46.39 43.32 -10.71
CA LYS A 304 -47.34 44.19 -11.42
C LYS A 304 -46.63 45.35 -12.11
N ALA A 305 -45.60 45.93 -11.48
CA ALA A 305 -44.79 46.99 -12.08
C ALA A 305 -43.92 46.49 -13.26
N LEU A 306 -43.33 45.29 -13.15
CA LEU A 306 -42.54 44.68 -14.23
C LEU A 306 -43.39 44.24 -15.44
N GLY A 307 -44.68 43.93 -15.23
CA GLY A 307 -45.62 43.66 -16.32
C GLY A 307 -45.87 44.87 -17.23
N GLY A 308 -45.71 46.10 -16.72
CA GLY A 308 -45.81 47.34 -17.50
C GLY A 308 -44.60 47.59 -18.40
N MET A 309 -43.40 47.33 -17.90
CA MET A 309 -42.14 47.49 -18.66
C MET A 309 -42.02 46.50 -19.82
N GLY A 310 -42.54 45.28 -19.67
CA GLY A 310 -42.45 44.23 -20.70
C GLY A 310 -43.16 44.55 -22.01
N ARG A 311 -44.19 45.43 -22.00
CA ARG A 311 -44.88 45.88 -23.21
C ARG A 311 -44.05 46.91 -23.98
N ALA A 312 -43.53 47.90 -23.26
CA ALA A 312 -42.63 48.92 -23.84
C ALA A 312 -41.34 48.30 -24.42
N THR A 313 -40.77 47.27 -23.78
CA THR A 313 -39.59 46.59 -24.34
C THR A 313 -39.93 45.76 -25.58
N ARG A 314 -41.11 45.15 -25.66
CA ARG A 314 -41.54 44.38 -26.84
C ARG A 314 -41.81 45.28 -28.05
N GLU A 315 -42.40 46.45 -27.83
CA GLU A 315 -42.60 47.45 -28.88
C GLU A 315 -41.25 47.97 -29.40
N ALA A 316 -40.33 48.33 -28.50
CA ALA A 316 -38.97 48.76 -28.88
C ALA A 316 -38.19 47.66 -29.62
N LEU A 317 -38.31 46.40 -29.20
CA LEU A 317 -37.69 45.25 -29.89
C LEU A 317 -38.32 44.97 -31.26
N SER A 318 -39.62 45.19 -31.42
CA SER A 318 -40.30 45.03 -32.70
C SER A 318 -39.88 46.11 -33.70
N ALA A 319 -39.75 47.35 -33.24
CA ALA A 319 -39.25 48.47 -34.04
C ALA A 319 -37.78 48.26 -34.45
N ALA A 320 -36.94 47.80 -33.52
CA ALA A 320 -35.54 47.46 -33.82
C ALA A 320 -35.41 46.27 -34.79
N ARG A 321 -36.29 45.27 -34.72
CA ARG A 321 -36.29 44.17 -35.70
C ARG A 321 -36.77 44.60 -37.07
N ALA A 322 -37.71 45.54 -37.15
CA ALA A 322 -38.17 46.10 -38.41
C ALA A 322 -37.06 46.91 -39.09
N SER A 323 -36.33 47.74 -38.33
CA SER A 323 -35.20 48.51 -38.88
C SER A 323 -34.10 47.60 -39.41
N VAL A 324 -33.71 46.57 -38.68
CA VAL A 324 -32.69 45.59 -39.13
C VAL A 324 -33.12 44.87 -40.41
N ARG A 325 -34.41 44.52 -40.55
CA ARG A 325 -34.91 43.88 -41.78
C ARG A 325 -34.91 44.84 -42.96
N GLY A 326 -35.26 46.10 -42.75
CA GLY A 326 -35.18 47.16 -43.77
C GLY A 326 -33.75 47.37 -44.24
N THR A 327 -32.81 47.59 -43.32
CA THR A 327 -31.39 47.80 -43.64
C THR A 327 -30.79 46.58 -44.32
N ARG A 328 -31.18 45.36 -43.92
CA ARG A 328 -30.73 44.13 -44.59
C ARG A 328 -31.26 44.03 -46.03
N GLN A 329 -32.49 44.46 -46.30
CA GLN A 329 -33.03 44.49 -47.67
C GLN A 329 -32.37 45.58 -48.52
N GLU A 330 -32.08 46.75 -47.96
CA GLU A 330 -31.34 47.81 -48.65
C GLU A 330 -29.91 47.41 -48.98
N ILE A 331 -29.18 46.84 -48.01
CA ILE A 331 -27.82 46.32 -48.24
C ILE A 331 -27.87 45.22 -49.32
N ARG A 332 -28.87 44.32 -49.27
CA ARG A 332 -29.01 43.26 -50.27
C ARG A 332 -29.37 43.83 -51.65
N ARG A 333 -30.18 44.88 -51.74
CA ARG A 333 -30.49 45.57 -53.01
C ARG A 333 -29.29 46.33 -53.56
N ALA A 334 -28.50 46.96 -52.70
CA ALA A 334 -27.29 47.71 -53.09
C ALA A 334 -26.16 46.78 -53.54
N LEU A 335 -25.98 45.61 -52.90
CA LEU A 335 -24.94 44.64 -53.25
C LEU A 335 -25.29 43.74 -54.43
N PHE A 336 -26.54 43.32 -54.58
CA PHE A 336 -26.93 42.33 -55.60
C PHE A 336 -27.73 42.92 -56.76
N GLY A 337 -27.99 44.24 -56.75
CA GLY A 337 -28.90 44.88 -57.70
C GLY A 337 -30.35 44.41 -57.54
N THR A 338 -31.28 45.07 -58.22
CA THR A 338 -32.67 44.61 -58.29
C THR A 338 -32.72 43.26 -59.02
N PRO A 339 -33.27 42.19 -58.40
CA PRO A 339 -33.41 40.91 -59.09
C PRO A 339 -34.35 41.10 -60.28
N ARG A 340 -33.84 40.91 -61.51
CA ARG A 340 -34.61 40.96 -62.77
C ARG A 340 -35.72 39.88 -62.88
N GLY A 341 -36.03 39.15 -61.81
CA GLY A 341 -37.18 38.25 -61.71
C GLY A 341 -38.46 38.90 -61.17
N ALA A 342 -38.39 40.07 -60.51
CA ALA A 342 -39.55 40.69 -59.85
C ALA A 342 -40.54 41.38 -60.81
N VAL A 343 -40.25 41.46 -62.11
CA VAL A 343 -41.17 42.00 -63.13
C VAL A 343 -42.05 40.89 -63.74
N ARG A 344 -41.78 39.61 -63.45
CA ARG A 344 -42.58 38.47 -63.96
C ARG A 344 -43.55 37.87 -62.95
N GLU A 345 -43.49 38.26 -61.67
CA GLU A 345 -44.45 37.83 -60.63
C GLU A 345 -45.56 38.87 -60.37
N ALA A 346 -45.54 40.01 -61.07
CA ALA A 346 -46.65 40.98 -61.11
C ALA A 346 -47.75 40.57 -62.13
N ALA A 347 -47.92 39.27 -62.36
CA ALA A 347 -48.97 38.69 -63.20
C ALA A 347 -49.67 37.56 -62.41
N GLU A 348 -50.63 37.98 -61.56
CA GLU A 348 -51.90 37.34 -61.10
C GLU A 348 -51.95 35.84 -60.69
N PRO A 349 -52.82 35.37 -59.75
CA PRO A 349 -54.13 35.93 -59.35
C PRO A 349 -54.43 35.91 -57.82
N PRO A 350 -55.62 36.38 -57.36
CA PRO A 350 -55.83 36.80 -55.97
C PRO A 350 -55.93 35.62 -55.01
N ARG A 351 -55.28 35.79 -53.86
CA ARG A 351 -55.26 34.83 -52.77
C ARG A 351 -56.63 34.83 -52.09
N ARG A 352 -57.36 33.71 -52.21
CA ARG A 352 -58.53 33.33 -51.41
C ARG A 352 -58.26 33.55 -49.92
N GLU A 353 -59.12 34.32 -49.26
CA GLU A 353 -59.37 34.18 -47.83
C GLU A 353 -60.34 33.03 -47.59
N PRO A 354 -60.06 32.15 -46.59
CA PRO A 354 -61.11 31.38 -45.96
C PRO A 354 -61.22 31.73 -44.46
N GLY A 355 -62.33 32.41 -44.12
CA GLY A 355 -63.23 32.07 -43.02
C GLY A 355 -62.71 32.12 -41.58
N ALA A 356 -63.09 33.18 -40.86
CA ALA A 356 -63.12 33.19 -39.40
C ALA A 356 -63.98 32.04 -38.84
N PRO A 357 -63.52 31.28 -37.82
CA PRO A 357 -64.41 30.41 -37.07
C PRO A 357 -65.17 31.20 -36.00
N GLU A 358 -66.48 31.22 -36.19
CA GLU A 358 -67.55 31.68 -35.32
C GLU A 358 -67.45 31.12 -33.88
N ALA A 359 -67.80 31.96 -32.90
CA ALA A 359 -67.91 31.59 -31.50
C ALA A 359 -69.13 30.67 -31.26
N ARG A 360 -68.89 29.45 -30.77
CA ARG A 360 -69.93 28.52 -30.33
C ARG A 360 -69.98 28.47 -28.80
N THR A 361 -71.08 28.95 -28.23
CA THR A 361 -71.49 28.82 -26.84
C THR A 361 -72.23 27.50 -26.63
N LEU A 362 -71.96 26.84 -25.51
CA LEU A 362 -72.74 25.80 -24.78
C LEU A 362 -71.95 25.64 -23.46
N GLY A 363 -72.45 25.74 -22.22
CA GLY A 363 -73.79 25.61 -21.67
C GLY A 363 -73.72 24.62 -20.50
N SER A 364 -74.28 25.02 -19.34
CA SER A 364 -74.73 24.16 -18.22
C SER A 364 -73.71 23.59 -17.20
N SER A 365 -73.83 24.06 -15.95
CA SER A 365 -74.08 23.16 -14.79
C SER A 365 -74.50 23.95 -13.53
N THR A 366 -75.80 23.89 -13.26
CA THR A 366 -76.58 23.99 -12.01
C THR A 366 -75.85 23.65 -10.71
N THR A 367 -76.04 24.44 -9.64
CA THR A 367 -76.26 23.93 -8.26
C THR A 367 -77.07 24.94 -7.43
N ALA A 368 -78.06 24.41 -6.70
CA ALA A 368 -79.06 25.03 -5.83
C ALA A 368 -78.45 25.95 -4.74
N LEU A 369 -79.04 27.09 -4.36
CA LEU A 369 -80.36 27.30 -3.73
C LEU A 369 -80.46 26.61 -2.35
N THR A 370 -79.95 27.29 -1.32
CA THR A 370 -80.52 27.26 0.03
C THR A 370 -80.50 28.67 0.59
N LYS A 371 -81.65 28.99 1.17
CA LYS A 371 -82.20 30.29 1.54
C LYS A 371 -82.13 30.43 3.06
N ASP A 372 -81.94 31.67 3.50
CA ASP A 372 -82.26 32.30 4.80
C ASP A 372 -82.09 31.51 6.10
#